data_AF-A0A9X4B2H8-F1
#
_entry.id   AF-A0A9X4B2H8-F1
#
_cell.length_a   1.000
_cell.length_b   1.000
_cell.length_c   1.000
_cell.angle_alpha   90.00
_cell.angle_beta   90.00
_cell.angle_gamma   90.00
#
_symmetry.space_group_name_H-M   'P 1'
#
loop_
_entity.id
_entity.type
_entity.pdbx_description
1 polymer ?
#
loop_
_entity_poly.entity_id
_entity_poly.type
_entity_poly.pdbx_seq_one_letter_code
_entity_poly.pdbx_strand_id
1 'polypeptide(L)'
;MNRGKNNKQSKKKNTKKREVDLFPALKNTVDGDRYGYINKDGEVIIPFKFTRAYDFNEFGLAIIKENNKFGIIDIKGNYNVNPQFDNINPYKEGRAIYTEKSKMGVLDEKGNKLRDVVYDYIGNYNDGYAVVAKMNGKSSKYGYIDLDGKEITEVKYMHANDFNDGFGLIKIKDREFALIDTQGNISNTYNFEYVGSYGEDLMVFSILLGGPYGYINRDGEIVISPIYCDAKGFNDGVAVVSRSNNNIICTHGVIDKLGRQIYGEIYSDIKHLGEGKIALGLPIGDNSIFPRSIYAIGDSLGTLLTKFIYLNIGMYINGLSYGSDDKKTFFLDRYGRIVKNLPMVDGSGELRAKGGIIHANIDYSPYYLDKNNKFIYQPNKEFPLDKKYSLIIDKYKPNINYLIYIPQVKGIHDENVEKEVNSKLRKISFYIPAKEEVIDNEPNIIEDQVLSYNYYGNFQILFYKDNSLIIDLLGYYYSLGAVNGTPIRKTCAIDLLTGRFYKLKDLFKSDTNWRAILNKIISGFIENDPSYEYVFPGSFKGISESQDFYIDKDNLYIYYPPYKIGPYSAGVITFKIPFTQIEDYLNSQGDFYKKFNG
;
A
#
# COMPACT_ATOMS: atom_id res chain seq x y z
N MET A 1 -53.28 -18.07 -38.87
CA MET A 1 -53.61 -17.33 -37.63
C MET A 1 -52.41 -17.37 -36.70
N ASN A 2 -52.03 -16.18 -36.21
CA ASN A 2 -50.83 -15.84 -35.45
C ASN A 2 -50.58 -16.67 -34.18
N ARG A 3 -49.31 -17.04 -33.93
CA ARG A 3 -48.66 -16.86 -32.60
C ARG A 3 -47.18 -16.52 -32.80
N GLY A 4 -46.84 -15.27 -32.51
CA GLY A 4 -45.51 -14.71 -32.66
C GLY A 4 -44.52 -15.19 -31.60
N LYS A 5 -43.31 -15.51 -32.05
CA LYS A 5 -42.12 -15.66 -31.20
C LYS A 5 -41.39 -14.32 -31.17
N ASN A 6 -41.45 -13.62 -30.03
CA ASN A 6 -40.61 -12.45 -29.77
C ASN A 6 -39.22 -12.91 -29.33
N ASN A 7 -38.28 -13.01 -30.28
CA ASN A 7 -36.85 -13.04 -30.00
C ASN A 7 -36.38 -11.61 -29.68
N LYS A 8 -36.22 -11.27 -28.39
CA LYS A 8 -35.43 -10.11 -27.99
C LYS A 8 -33.94 -10.49 -28.09
N GLN A 9 -33.34 -10.22 -29.25
CA GLN A 9 -31.89 -10.10 -29.37
C GLN A 9 -31.40 -9.03 -28.39
N SER A 10 -30.55 -9.40 -27.44
CA SER A 10 -29.78 -8.46 -26.65
C SER A 10 -28.82 -7.72 -27.59
N LYS A 11 -29.11 -6.45 -27.86
CA LYS A 11 -28.17 -5.54 -28.52
C LYS A 11 -27.00 -5.32 -27.57
N LYS A 12 -25.93 -6.12 -27.69
CA LYS A 12 -24.60 -5.74 -27.21
C LYS A 12 -24.25 -4.41 -27.87
N LYS A 13 -24.37 -3.30 -27.13
CA LYS A 13 -23.87 -2.00 -27.57
C LYS A 13 -22.37 -2.15 -27.79
N ASN A 14 -21.98 -2.08 -29.05
CA ASN A 14 -20.60 -2.06 -29.49
C ASN A 14 -20.02 -0.66 -29.16
N THR A 15 -19.73 -0.39 -27.89
CA THR A 15 -18.98 0.80 -27.48
C THR A 15 -17.52 0.57 -27.85
N LYS A 16 -17.05 1.23 -28.92
CA LYS A 16 -15.62 1.30 -29.25
C LYS A 16 -14.86 1.72 -27.99
N LYS A 17 -14.09 0.78 -27.43
CA LYS A 17 -13.14 1.02 -26.36
C LYS A 17 -12.23 2.17 -26.82
N ARG A 18 -12.18 3.27 -26.09
CA ARG A 18 -11.22 4.34 -26.41
C ARG A 18 -9.85 3.83 -25.98
N GLU A 19 -8.89 3.87 -26.89
CA GLU A 19 -7.49 3.73 -26.51
C GLU A 19 -7.11 5.03 -25.80
N VAL A 20 -6.91 4.95 -24.48
CA VAL A 20 -6.59 6.11 -23.64
C VAL A 20 -5.09 6.07 -23.38
N ASP A 21 -4.35 6.85 -24.14
CA ASP A 21 -2.89 6.94 -24.07
C ASP A 21 -2.43 7.99 -23.05
N LEU A 22 -2.98 7.94 -21.83
CA LEU A 22 -2.59 8.82 -20.73
C LEU A 22 -2.23 8.02 -19.49
N PHE A 23 -1.05 8.33 -18.94
CA PHE A 23 -0.45 7.57 -17.86
C PHE A 23 -0.18 8.48 -16.66
N PRO A 24 -0.57 8.07 -15.43
CA PRO A 24 -0.30 8.87 -14.24
C PRO A 24 1.21 8.97 -14.00
N ALA A 25 1.71 10.19 -13.86
CA ALA A 25 3.13 10.47 -13.69
C ALA A 25 3.38 11.23 -12.38
N LEU A 26 4.44 10.84 -11.67
CA LEU A 26 4.85 11.43 -10.40
C LEU A 26 5.93 12.48 -10.60
N LYS A 27 5.74 13.66 -10.02
CA LYS A 27 6.75 14.72 -9.89
C LYS A 27 7.00 15.02 -8.40
N ASN A 28 8.27 15.05 -8.00
CA ASN A 28 8.68 15.43 -6.66
C ASN A 28 8.67 16.96 -6.55
N THR A 29 8.02 17.52 -5.52
CA THR A 29 7.92 18.98 -5.30
C THR A 29 8.20 19.34 -3.84
N VAL A 30 8.43 20.63 -3.57
CA VAL A 30 8.66 21.14 -2.21
C VAL A 30 7.48 20.87 -1.29
N ASP A 31 6.25 20.93 -1.83
CA ASP A 31 5.02 20.65 -1.09
C ASP A 31 4.64 19.15 -1.09
N GLY A 32 5.61 18.28 -1.38
CA GLY A 32 5.46 16.83 -1.52
C GLY A 32 5.12 16.36 -2.93
N ASP A 33 4.92 15.06 -3.07
CA ASP A 33 4.64 14.42 -4.35
C ASP A 33 3.37 14.97 -5.04
N ARG A 34 3.47 15.21 -6.34
CA ARG A 34 2.34 15.63 -7.18
C ARG A 34 2.23 14.76 -8.42
N TYR A 35 1.00 14.41 -8.75
CA TYR A 35 0.65 13.61 -9.90
C TYR A 35 0.01 14.46 -10.99
N GLY A 36 0.37 14.15 -12.23
CA GLY A 36 -0.23 14.63 -13.47
C GLY A 36 -0.39 13.46 -14.43
N TYR A 37 -0.67 13.74 -15.70
CA TYR A 37 -0.77 12.71 -16.74
C TYR A 37 0.09 13.05 -17.94
N ILE A 38 0.84 12.06 -18.41
CA ILE A 38 1.68 12.14 -19.60
C ILE A 38 1.12 11.28 -20.73
N ASN A 39 1.43 11.63 -21.98
CA ASN A 39 1.22 10.72 -23.11
C ASN A 39 2.39 9.74 -23.28
N LYS A 40 2.31 8.88 -24.29
CA LYS A 40 3.36 7.89 -24.63
C LYS A 40 4.71 8.47 -25.04
N ASP A 41 4.74 9.75 -25.41
CA ASP A 41 5.94 10.48 -25.79
C ASP A 41 6.57 11.21 -24.58
N GLY A 42 5.94 11.10 -23.40
CA GLY A 42 6.40 11.72 -22.15
C GLY A 42 5.94 13.16 -21.96
N GLU A 43 5.12 13.68 -22.88
CA GLU A 43 4.60 15.04 -22.81
C GLU A 43 3.52 15.14 -21.75
N VAL A 44 3.59 16.18 -20.92
CA VAL A 44 2.62 16.45 -19.85
C VAL A 44 1.33 16.99 -20.47
N ILE A 45 0.25 16.20 -20.42
CA ILE A 45 -1.06 16.58 -20.94
C ILE A 45 -1.92 17.18 -19.83
N ILE A 46 -1.84 16.63 -18.62
CA ILE A 46 -2.54 17.16 -17.43
C ILE A 46 -1.47 17.54 -16.40
N PRO A 47 -1.43 18.82 -15.94
CA PRO A 47 -0.39 19.31 -15.02
C PRO A 47 -0.30 18.54 -13.68
N PHE A 48 0.89 18.54 -13.09
CA PHE A 48 1.17 17.94 -11.78
C PHE A 48 0.55 18.77 -10.65
N LYS A 49 -0.70 18.47 -10.30
CA LYS A 49 -1.43 19.17 -9.21
C LYS A 49 -2.12 18.24 -8.23
N PHE A 50 -2.30 16.97 -8.58
CA PHE A 50 -3.03 16.02 -7.76
C PHE A 50 -2.12 15.39 -6.70
N THR A 51 -2.64 15.07 -5.53
CA THR A 51 -1.90 14.31 -4.51
C THR A 51 -1.97 12.80 -4.75
N ARG A 52 -2.93 12.33 -5.57
CA ARG A 52 -2.99 10.97 -6.12
C ARG A 52 -3.65 10.98 -7.49
N ALA A 53 -3.25 10.06 -8.35
CA ALA A 53 -3.82 9.85 -9.69
C ALA A 53 -3.86 8.35 -10.00
N TYR A 54 -5.01 7.85 -10.44
CA TYR A 54 -5.19 6.46 -10.87
C TYR A 54 -5.15 6.38 -12.40
N ASP A 55 -4.96 5.17 -12.93
CA ASP A 55 -5.05 4.89 -14.37
C ASP A 55 -6.41 5.32 -14.93
N PHE A 56 -6.41 5.78 -16.17
CA PHE A 56 -7.65 5.98 -16.92
C PHE A 56 -8.32 4.63 -17.20
N ASN A 57 -9.63 4.56 -16.97
CA ASN A 57 -10.44 3.42 -17.37
C ASN A 57 -10.74 3.45 -18.88
N GLU A 58 -11.39 2.40 -19.38
CA GLU A 58 -11.73 2.27 -20.80
C GLU A 58 -12.74 3.30 -21.36
N PHE A 59 -13.37 4.07 -20.47
CA PHE A 59 -14.28 5.16 -20.80
C PHE A 59 -13.57 6.53 -20.83
N GLY A 60 -12.27 6.57 -20.53
CA GLY A 60 -11.50 7.81 -20.48
C GLY A 60 -11.74 8.62 -19.21
N LEU A 61 -12.00 7.96 -18.08
CA LEU A 61 -12.12 8.57 -16.77
C LEU A 61 -11.01 8.09 -15.83
N ALA A 62 -10.46 9.01 -15.05
CA ALA A 62 -9.49 8.69 -14.01
C ALA A 62 -9.93 9.24 -12.66
N ILE A 63 -9.68 8.47 -11.60
CA ILE A 63 -9.87 8.91 -10.22
C ILE A 63 -8.63 9.73 -9.82
N ILE A 64 -8.86 10.87 -9.19
CA ILE A 64 -7.80 11.74 -8.66
C ILE A 64 -8.08 12.12 -7.21
N LYS A 65 -7.04 12.57 -6.50
CA LYS A 65 -7.16 13.18 -5.19
C LYS A 65 -6.56 14.59 -5.22
N GLU A 66 -7.31 15.56 -4.71
CA GLU A 66 -6.92 16.96 -4.59
C GLU A 66 -7.55 17.54 -3.33
N ASN A 67 -6.83 18.39 -2.58
CA ASN A 67 -7.33 18.99 -1.33
C ASN A 67 -7.94 17.96 -0.36
N ASN A 68 -7.27 16.81 -0.21
CA ASN A 68 -7.69 15.69 0.61
C ASN A 68 -9.00 14.98 0.22
N LYS A 69 -9.62 15.32 -0.92
CA LYS A 69 -10.84 14.69 -1.43
C LYS A 69 -10.61 14.04 -2.78
N PHE A 70 -11.41 13.03 -3.08
CA PHE A 70 -11.38 12.30 -4.34
C PHE A 70 -12.43 12.83 -5.32
N GLY A 71 -12.05 12.87 -6.59
CA GLY A 71 -12.89 13.27 -7.72
C GLY A 71 -12.56 12.45 -8.96
N ILE A 72 -13.22 12.77 -10.08
CA ILE A 72 -13.05 12.08 -11.36
C ILE A 72 -12.85 13.10 -12.46
N ILE A 73 -11.87 12.86 -13.33
CA ILE A 73 -11.55 13.70 -14.48
C ILE A 73 -11.64 12.95 -15.81
N ASP A 74 -11.89 13.68 -16.89
CA ASP A 74 -11.76 13.18 -18.27
C ASP A 74 -10.30 13.24 -18.76
N ILE A 75 -10.07 12.74 -19.97
CA ILE A 75 -8.76 12.76 -20.66
C ILE A 75 -8.21 14.16 -20.95
N LYS A 76 -9.01 15.22 -20.81
CA LYS A 76 -8.57 16.62 -20.95
C LYS A 76 -8.26 17.25 -19.58
N GLY A 77 -8.48 16.52 -18.49
CA GLY A 77 -8.34 17.01 -17.13
C GLY A 77 -9.54 17.82 -16.62
N ASN A 78 -10.67 17.81 -17.33
CA ASN A 78 -11.90 18.44 -16.84
C ASN A 78 -12.52 17.55 -15.76
N TYR A 79 -13.03 18.15 -14.69
CA TYR A 79 -13.73 17.40 -13.65
C TYR A 79 -15.10 16.93 -14.14
N ASN A 80 -15.26 15.62 -14.30
CA ASN A 80 -16.57 14.98 -14.38
C ASN A 80 -17.25 14.99 -13.01
N VAL A 81 -16.46 14.76 -11.96
CA VAL A 81 -16.88 14.87 -10.56
C VAL A 81 -15.83 15.66 -9.82
N ASN A 82 -16.21 16.82 -9.27
CA ASN A 82 -15.30 17.62 -8.45
C ASN A 82 -14.82 16.83 -7.21
N PRO A 83 -13.59 17.07 -6.72
CA PRO A 83 -13.10 16.46 -5.49
C PRO A 83 -14.02 16.77 -4.31
N GLN A 84 -14.74 15.75 -3.84
CA GLN A 84 -15.71 15.89 -2.73
C GLN A 84 -15.80 14.65 -1.84
N PHE A 85 -15.45 13.48 -2.38
CA PHE A 85 -15.55 12.21 -1.66
C PHE A 85 -14.36 11.97 -0.74
N ASP A 86 -14.60 11.26 0.36
CA ASP A 86 -13.55 10.83 1.29
C ASP A 86 -12.64 9.78 0.63
N ASN A 87 -13.21 8.93 -0.22
CA ASN A 87 -12.51 7.91 -0.99
C ASN A 87 -13.28 7.54 -2.27
N ILE A 88 -12.58 7.06 -3.30
CA ILE A 88 -13.17 6.34 -4.44
C ILE A 88 -12.27 5.13 -4.75
N ASN A 89 -12.84 3.92 -4.73
CA ASN A 89 -12.14 2.70 -5.12
C ASN A 89 -11.96 2.65 -6.65
N PRO A 90 -10.87 2.02 -7.15
CA PRO A 90 -10.69 1.79 -8.59
C PRO A 90 -11.90 1.11 -9.23
N TYR A 91 -12.14 1.43 -10.51
CA TYR A 91 -13.22 0.80 -11.26
C TYR A 91 -13.00 -0.72 -11.36
N LYS A 92 -14.01 -1.50 -11.00
CA LYS A 92 -14.09 -2.94 -11.25
C LYS A 92 -15.43 -3.24 -11.90
N GLU A 93 -15.41 -4.01 -13.00
CA GLU A 93 -16.62 -4.35 -13.79
C GLU A 93 -17.45 -3.11 -14.20
N GLY A 94 -16.78 -1.99 -14.48
CA GLY A 94 -17.44 -0.73 -14.87
C GLY A 94 -18.13 0.00 -13.71
N ARG A 95 -17.82 -0.31 -12.45
CA ARG A 95 -18.33 0.39 -11.26
C ARG A 95 -17.21 0.87 -10.36
N ALA A 96 -17.40 2.03 -9.75
CA ALA A 96 -16.53 2.53 -8.69
C ALA A 96 -17.34 2.74 -7.41
N ILE A 97 -16.71 2.50 -6.27
CA ILE A 97 -17.35 2.65 -4.95
C ILE A 97 -16.79 3.92 -4.32
N TYR A 98 -17.66 4.85 -3.94
CA TYR A 98 -17.24 6.09 -3.26
C TYR A 98 -17.61 6.03 -1.78
N THR A 99 -16.85 6.74 -0.94
CA THR A 99 -17.18 6.98 0.47
C THR A 99 -17.44 8.46 0.70
N GLU A 100 -18.55 8.76 1.38
CA GLU A 100 -18.96 10.11 1.78
C GLU A 100 -19.60 10.03 3.16
N LYS A 101 -19.06 10.76 4.14
CA LYS A 101 -19.61 10.82 5.51
C LYS A 101 -19.81 9.43 6.14
N SER A 102 -18.79 8.58 5.98
CA SER A 102 -18.76 7.19 6.48
C SER A 102 -19.79 6.25 5.86
N LYS A 103 -20.46 6.65 4.78
CA LYS A 103 -21.31 5.77 3.97
C LYS A 103 -20.73 5.57 2.60
N MET A 104 -21.04 4.42 2.00
CA MET A 104 -20.58 4.02 0.69
C MET A 104 -21.72 4.04 -0.33
N GLY A 105 -21.41 4.47 -1.55
CA GLY A 105 -22.32 4.41 -2.69
C GLY A 105 -21.60 3.98 -3.97
N VAL A 106 -22.36 3.83 -5.06
CA VAL A 106 -21.84 3.30 -6.34
C VAL A 106 -21.92 4.38 -7.42
N LEU A 107 -20.82 4.52 -8.15
CA LEU A 107 -20.74 5.27 -9.40
C LEU A 107 -20.84 4.31 -10.59
N ASP A 108 -21.60 4.71 -11.61
CA ASP A 108 -21.68 4.04 -12.90
C ASP A 108 -20.35 4.17 -13.68
N GLU A 109 -20.29 3.56 -14.87
CA GLU A 109 -19.08 3.55 -15.69
C GLU A 109 -18.63 4.94 -16.19
N LYS A 110 -19.49 5.95 -16.04
CA LYS A 110 -19.26 7.34 -16.44
C LYS A 110 -19.05 8.26 -15.22
N GLY A 111 -19.02 7.72 -14.02
CA GLY A 111 -18.83 8.47 -12.78
C GLY A 111 -20.12 9.11 -12.21
N ASN A 112 -21.30 8.76 -12.72
CA ASN A 112 -22.57 9.24 -12.15
C ASN A 112 -22.98 8.37 -10.96
N LYS A 113 -23.54 8.97 -9.90
CA LYS A 113 -24.15 8.21 -8.80
C LYS A 113 -25.34 7.39 -9.34
N LEU A 114 -25.37 6.08 -9.10
CA LEU A 114 -26.45 5.21 -9.58
C LEU A 114 -27.77 5.48 -8.83
N ARG A 115 -27.73 5.55 -7.50
CA ARG A 115 -28.86 5.85 -6.60
C ARG A 115 -28.37 6.39 -5.25
N ASP A 116 -29.27 7.00 -4.49
CA ASP A 116 -29.02 7.48 -3.12
C ASP A 116 -28.94 6.36 -2.06
N VAL A 117 -28.69 5.10 -2.46
CA VAL A 117 -28.54 4.02 -1.48
C VAL A 117 -27.14 4.05 -0.91
N VAL A 118 -27.05 4.47 0.35
CA VAL A 118 -25.81 4.57 1.11
C VAL A 118 -25.69 3.44 2.11
N TYR A 119 -24.81 2.49 1.83
CA TYR A 119 -24.49 1.34 2.69
C TYR A 119 -23.36 1.71 3.67
N ASP A 120 -23.22 0.97 4.76
CA ASP A 120 -22.06 1.10 5.64
C ASP A 120 -20.81 0.48 5.00
N TYR A 121 -21.01 -0.52 4.14
CA TYR A 121 -19.96 -1.16 3.38
C TYR A 121 -20.48 -1.64 2.02
N ILE A 122 -19.65 -1.50 0.98
CA ILE A 122 -19.83 -2.13 -0.34
C ILE A 122 -18.50 -2.80 -0.71
N GLY A 123 -18.54 -4.11 -0.95
CA GLY A 123 -17.43 -4.88 -1.48
C GLY A 123 -17.22 -4.62 -2.96
N ASN A 124 -16.08 -5.06 -3.50
CA ASN A 124 -15.81 -4.93 -4.93
C ASN A 124 -16.80 -5.78 -5.74
N TYR A 125 -17.17 -5.31 -6.94
CA TYR A 125 -17.99 -6.11 -7.85
C TYR A 125 -17.23 -7.35 -8.32
N ASN A 126 -17.89 -8.50 -8.30
CA ASN A 126 -17.40 -9.74 -8.87
C ASN A 126 -18.58 -10.49 -9.49
N ASP A 127 -18.44 -10.96 -10.73
CA ASP A 127 -19.50 -11.58 -11.52
C ASP A 127 -20.76 -10.69 -11.67
N GLY A 128 -20.60 -9.37 -11.63
CA GLY A 128 -21.69 -8.40 -11.75
C GLY A 128 -22.43 -8.11 -10.44
N TYR A 129 -21.94 -8.60 -9.30
CA TYR A 129 -22.57 -8.39 -7.98
C TYR A 129 -21.58 -7.86 -6.95
N ALA A 130 -22.06 -7.06 -6.03
CA ALA A 130 -21.28 -6.59 -4.88
C ALA A 130 -21.96 -6.97 -3.57
N VAL A 131 -21.16 -7.43 -2.60
CA VAL A 131 -21.61 -7.57 -1.21
C VAL A 131 -21.89 -6.18 -0.65
N VAL A 132 -23.01 -6.02 0.05
CA VAL A 132 -23.35 -4.80 0.78
C VAL A 132 -23.59 -5.10 2.25
N ALA A 133 -23.27 -4.15 3.13
CA ALA A 133 -23.60 -4.25 4.54
C ALA A 133 -24.29 -3.00 5.10
N LYS A 134 -25.22 -3.22 6.02
CA LYS A 134 -25.83 -2.19 6.87
C LYS A 134 -25.51 -2.51 8.33
N MET A 135 -25.04 -1.51 9.07
CA MET A 135 -24.76 -1.65 10.50
C MET A 135 -26.05 -1.53 11.31
N ASN A 136 -26.20 -2.41 12.29
CA ASN A 136 -27.22 -2.35 13.33
C ASN A 136 -26.54 -2.52 14.70
N GLY A 137 -26.28 -1.39 15.36
CA GLY A 137 -25.51 -1.34 16.60
C GLY A 137 -24.07 -1.84 16.39
N LYS A 138 -23.67 -2.89 17.13
CA LYS A 138 -22.34 -3.52 17.03
C LYS A 138 -22.27 -4.65 15.99
N SER A 139 -23.34 -4.90 15.24
CA SER A 139 -23.42 -5.99 14.27
C SER A 139 -23.69 -5.45 12.86
N SER A 140 -23.22 -6.16 11.85
CA SER A 140 -23.53 -5.86 10.44
C SER A 140 -24.44 -6.94 9.88
N LYS A 141 -25.38 -6.53 9.02
CA LYS A 141 -26.14 -7.44 8.17
C LYS A 141 -25.74 -7.26 6.73
N TYR A 142 -25.72 -8.36 5.99
CA TYR A 142 -25.19 -8.43 4.64
C TYR A 142 -26.25 -8.83 3.62
N GLY A 143 -26.04 -8.42 2.37
CA GLY A 143 -26.82 -8.79 1.19
C GLY A 143 -26.04 -8.49 -0.08
N TYR A 144 -26.72 -8.50 -1.23
CA TYR A 144 -26.10 -8.26 -2.53
C TYR A 144 -26.83 -7.21 -3.35
N ILE A 145 -26.06 -6.44 -4.13
CA ILE A 145 -26.57 -5.57 -5.20
C ILE A 145 -26.00 -5.99 -6.55
N ASP A 146 -26.76 -5.75 -7.62
CA ASP A 146 -26.27 -5.89 -9.00
C ASP A 146 -25.56 -4.63 -9.51
N LEU A 147 -25.06 -4.68 -10.74
CA LEU A 147 -24.43 -3.54 -11.42
C LEU A 147 -25.34 -2.30 -11.55
N ASP A 148 -26.66 -2.42 -11.49
CA ASP A 148 -27.55 -1.25 -11.52
C ASP A 148 -27.81 -0.69 -10.11
N GLY A 149 -27.14 -1.25 -9.09
CA GLY A 149 -27.29 -0.91 -7.69
C GLY A 149 -28.62 -1.39 -7.10
N LYS A 150 -29.28 -2.36 -7.74
CA LYS A 150 -30.53 -2.95 -7.24
C LYS A 150 -30.19 -4.07 -6.25
N GLU A 151 -30.83 -4.05 -5.08
CA GLU A 151 -30.76 -5.16 -4.12
C GLU A 151 -31.32 -6.45 -4.75
N ILE A 152 -30.47 -7.47 -4.81
CA ILE A 152 -30.82 -8.83 -5.26
C ILE A 152 -31.30 -9.67 -4.09
N THR A 153 -30.74 -9.42 -2.91
CA THR A 153 -31.19 -10.01 -1.65
C THR A 153 -31.46 -8.91 -0.63
N GLU A 154 -32.38 -9.18 0.30
CA GLU A 154 -32.50 -8.35 1.50
C GLU A 154 -31.18 -8.34 2.29
N VAL A 155 -30.85 -7.20 2.89
CA VAL A 155 -29.66 -7.05 3.74
C VAL A 155 -29.95 -7.59 5.15
N LYS A 156 -29.95 -8.92 5.29
CA LYS A 156 -30.37 -9.61 6.53
C LYS A 156 -29.43 -10.72 7.01
N TYR A 157 -28.46 -11.12 6.20
CA TYR A 157 -27.58 -12.25 6.49
C TYR A 157 -26.48 -11.88 7.49
N MET A 158 -25.96 -12.85 8.24
CA MET A 158 -24.86 -12.62 9.19
C MET A 158 -23.53 -12.36 8.50
N HIS A 159 -23.33 -12.96 7.32
CA HIS A 159 -22.15 -12.77 6.48
C HIS A 159 -22.51 -13.05 5.01
N ALA A 160 -21.75 -12.48 4.09
CA ALA A 160 -21.82 -12.76 2.66
C ALA A 160 -20.41 -12.68 2.06
N ASN A 161 -20.06 -13.65 1.22
CA ASN A 161 -18.83 -13.66 0.44
C ASN A 161 -19.11 -13.08 -0.96
N ASP A 162 -18.06 -12.64 -1.65
CA ASP A 162 -18.16 -12.19 -3.04
C ASP A 162 -18.77 -13.27 -3.93
N PHE A 163 -19.52 -12.85 -4.95
CA PHE A 163 -19.99 -13.77 -5.99
C PHE A 163 -18.80 -14.34 -6.75
N ASN A 164 -18.82 -15.62 -7.06
CA ASN A 164 -17.83 -16.27 -7.91
C ASN A 164 -18.47 -17.47 -8.61
N ASP A 165 -18.14 -17.67 -9.89
CA ASP A 165 -18.79 -18.63 -10.78
C ASP A 165 -20.33 -18.55 -10.76
N GLY A 166 -20.87 -17.33 -10.63
CA GLY A 166 -22.31 -17.06 -10.60
C GLY A 166 -23.03 -17.36 -9.28
N PHE A 167 -22.29 -17.64 -8.20
CA PHE A 167 -22.89 -17.89 -6.88
C PHE A 167 -22.23 -17.07 -5.77
N GLY A 168 -23.03 -16.65 -4.78
CA GLY A 168 -22.56 -16.04 -3.54
C GLY A 168 -22.81 -16.98 -2.35
N LEU A 169 -21.83 -17.13 -1.45
CA LEU A 169 -22.01 -17.85 -0.20
C LEU A 169 -22.44 -16.88 0.91
N ILE A 170 -23.51 -17.21 1.61
CA ILE A 170 -23.96 -16.47 2.80
C ILE A 170 -23.89 -17.32 4.07
N LYS A 171 -23.78 -16.65 5.21
CA LYS A 171 -24.05 -17.23 6.53
C LYS A 171 -25.40 -16.74 7.04
N ILE A 172 -26.36 -17.64 7.22
CA ILE A 172 -27.71 -17.34 7.71
C ILE A 172 -27.67 -17.19 9.22
N LYS A 173 -27.17 -18.22 9.92
CA LYS A 173 -26.95 -18.25 11.37
C LYS A 173 -25.75 -19.13 11.69
N ASP A 174 -25.48 -19.35 12.97
CA ASP A 174 -24.39 -20.23 13.39
C ASP A 174 -24.53 -21.62 12.75
N ARG A 175 -23.43 -22.06 12.15
CA ARG A 175 -23.28 -23.28 11.36
C ARG A 175 -24.13 -23.41 10.10
N GLU A 176 -25.05 -22.48 9.84
CA GLU A 176 -25.95 -22.55 8.70
C GLU A 176 -25.51 -21.58 7.59
N PHE A 177 -24.97 -22.15 6.52
CA PHE A 177 -24.55 -21.44 5.32
C PHE A 177 -25.49 -21.77 4.16
N ALA A 178 -25.55 -20.91 3.15
CA ALA A 178 -26.30 -21.18 1.95
C ALA A 178 -25.61 -20.60 0.72
N LEU A 179 -25.73 -21.30 -0.40
CA LEU A 179 -25.29 -20.81 -1.70
C LEU A 179 -26.46 -20.11 -2.39
N ILE A 180 -26.23 -18.90 -2.88
CA ILE A 180 -27.23 -18.06 -3.53
C ILE A 180 -26.88 -17.89 -5.00
N ASP A 181 -27.88 -18.02 -5.88
CA ASP A 181 -27.74 -17.80 -7.33
C ASP A 181 -27.80 -16.31 -7.73
N THR A 182 -27.59 -16.05 -9.02
CA THR A 182 -27.67 -14.71 -9.63
C THR A 182 -29.04 -14.03 -9.56
N GLN A 183 -30.10 -14.76 -9.16
CA GLN A 183 -31.45 -14.22 -8.94
C GLN A 183 -31.75 -13.99 -7.45
N GLY A 184 -30.84 -14.36 -6.54
CA GLY A 184 -31.04 -14.23 -5.09
C GLY A 184 -31.71 -15.45 -4.45
N ASN A 185 -31.89 -16.56 -5.18
CA ASN A 185 -32.50 -17.77 -4.62
C ASN A 185 -31.44 -18.64 -3.93
N ILE A 186 -31.84 -19.28 -2.83
CA ILE A 186 -31.01 -20.29 -2.17
C ILE A 186 -30.98 -21.56 -3.05
N SER A 187 -29.80 -21.90 -3.56
CA SER A 187 -29.55 -23.11 -4.33
C SER A 187 -29.35 -24.33 -3.44
N ASN A 188 -28.61 -24.18 -2.33
CA ASN A 188 -28.37 -25.24 -1.36
C ASN A 188 -28.02 -24.65 0.02
N THR A 189 -28.16 -25.45 1.07
CA THR A 189 -27.80 -25.10 2.45
C THR A 189 -26.80 -26.09 3.03
N TYR A 190 -25.86 -25.59 3.83
CA TYR A 190 -24.81 -26.38 4.44
C TYR A 190 -24.78 -26.19 5.95
N ASN A 191 -24.62 -27.28 6.69
CA ASN A 191 -24.56 -27.29 8.15
C ASN A 191 -23.15 -27.67 8.63
N PHE A 192 -22.25 -26.68 8.68
CA PHE A 192 -20.83 -26.85 9.02
C PHE A 192 -20.35 -25.69 9.89
N GLU A 193 -19.27 -25.89 10.65
CA GLU A 193 -18.68 -24.80 11.44
C GLU A 193 -18.15 -23.67 10.54
N TYR A 194 -17.59 -24.05 9.40
CA TYR A 194 -17.08 -23.11 8.40
C TYR A 194 -17.37 -23.62 6.98
N VAL A 195 -17.74 -22.69 6.10
CA VAL A 195 -17.77 -22.86 4.65
C VAL A 195 -17.15 -21.60 4.02
N GLY A 196 -16.19 -21.79 3.12
CA GLY A 196 -15.50 -20.73 2.38
C GLY A 196 -16.14 -20.47 1.02
N SER A 197 -15.68 -19.42 0.32
CA SER A 197 -16.24 -19.01 -0.97
C SER A 197 -16.34 -20.17 -1.97
N TYR A 198 -17.42 -20.20 -2.74
CA TYR A 198 -17.57 -21.12 -3.87
C TYR A 198 -16.63 -20.71 -5.00
N GLY A 199 -15.98 -21.68 -5.61
CA GLY A 199 -15.15 -21.46 -6.78
C GLY A 199 -14.71 -22.77 -7.40
N GLU A 200 -14.77 -22.83 -8.73
CA GLU A 200 -14.40 -23.98 -9.51
C GLU A 200 -15.06 -25.30 -9.05
N ASP A 201 -16.34 -25.23 -8.68
CA ASP A 201 -17.19 -26.32 -8.18
C ASP A 201 -16.90 -26.83 -6.76
N LEU A 202 -16.01 -26.19 -6.01
CA LEU A 202 -15.63 -26.61 -4.66
C LEU A 202 -15.70 -25.45 -3.66
N MET A 203 -15.90 -25.81 -2.39
CA MET A 203 -15.82 -24.89 -1.24
C MET A 203 -14.95 -25.51 -0.16
N VAL A 204 -14.08 -24.71 0.44
CA VAL A 204 -13.39 -25.10 1.68
C VAL A 204 -14.43 -25.25 2.78
N PHE A 205 -14.33 -26.28 3.61
CA PHE A 205 -15.22 -26.44 4.77
C PHE A 205 -14.48 -26.98 6.00
N SER A 206 -15.08 -26.78 7.17
CA SER A 206 -14.67 -27.46 8.40
C SER A 206 -15.85 -27.81 9.30
N ILE A 207 -15.73 -28.94 9.99
CA ILE A 207 -16.67 -29.42 11.01
C ILE A 207 -16.34 -28.94 12.43
N LEU A 208 -15.14 -28.39 12.64
CA LEU A 208 -14.63 -27.97 13.94
C LEU A 208 -14.13 -26.52 13.86
N LEU A 209 -14.22 -25.81 14.99
CA LEU A 209 -13.79 -24.42 15.04
C LEU A 209 -12.26 -24.38 14.92
N GLY A 210 -11.76 -23.74 13.86
CA GLY A 210 -10.32 -23.63 13.59
C GLY A 210 -9.71 -24.78 12.77
N GLY A 211 -10.54 -25.68 12.22
CA GLY A 211 -10.07 -26.79 11.39
C GLY A 211 -10.13 -28.16 12.09
N PRO A 212 -9.76 -29.26 11.39
CA PRO A 212 -9.12 -29.28 10.07
C PRO A 212 -10.07 -28.91 8.92
N TYR A 213 -9.49 -28.52 7.79
CA TYR A 213 -10.19 -28.09 6.57
C TYR A 213 -10.13 -29.15 5.48
N GLY A 214 -11.23 -29.25 4.74
CA GLY A 214 -11.39 -30.10 3.55
C GLY A 214 -12.19 -29.38 2.47
N TYR A 215 -12.70 -30.11 1.49
CA TYR A 215 -13.48 -29.55 0.39
C TYR A 215 -14.80 -30.29 0.17
N ILE A 216 -15.89 -29.54 0.02
CA ILE A 216 -17.21 -30.02 -0.40
C ILE A 216 -17.55 -29.50 -1.79
N ASN A 217 -18.38 -30.23 -2.52
CA ASN A 217 -18.99 -29.74 -3.75
C ASN A 217 -20.24 -28.90 -3.47
N ARG A 218 -20.90 -28.42 -4.53
CA ARG A 218 -22.15 -27.64 -4.46
C ARG A 218 -23.31 -28.38 -3.80
N ASP A 219 -23.34 -29.71 -3.89
CA ASP A 219 -24.40 -30.52 -3.28
C ASP A 219 -24.13 -30.78 -1.78
N GLY A 220 -22.96 -30.36 -1.27
CA GLY A 220 -22.54 -30.52 0.12
C GLY A 220 -21.82 -31.85 0.38
N GLU A 221 -21.51 -32.61 -0.67
CA GLU A 221 -20.79 -33.87 -0.58
C GLU A 221 -19.30 -33.60 -0.36
N ILE A 222 -18.69 -34.34 0.56
CA ILE A 222 -17.26 -34.24 0.86
C ILE A 222 -16.47 -34.83 -0.31
N VAL A 223 -15.74 -33.99 -1.03
CA VAL A 223 -14.85 -34.39 -2.12
C VAL A 223 -13.45 -34.69 -1.58
N ILE A 224 -12.98 -33.88 -0.63
CA ILE A 224 -11.68 -34.04 0.03
C ILE A 224 -11.90 -33.96 1.54
N SER A 225 -11.57 -35.05 2.25
CA SER A 225 -11.73 -35.14 3.70
C SER A 225 -10.96 -34.03 4.43
N PRO A 226 -11.50 -33.50 5.55
CA PRO A 226 -10.87 -32.42 6.28
C PRO A 226 -9.62 -32.90 7.04
N ILE A 227 -8.44 -32.59 6.50
CA ILE A 227 -7.14 -33.04 7.04
C ILE A 227 -6.08 -31.92 7.07
N TYR A 228 -6.39 -30.75 6.53
CA TYR A 228 -5.45 -29.64 6.40
C TYR A 228 -5.61 -28.66 7.57
N CYS A 229 -4.50 -28.08 8.05
CA CYS A 229 -4.58 -27.03 9.07
C CYS A 229 -4.90 -25.65 8.46
N ASP A 230 -4.68 -25.49 7.15
CA ASP A 230 -5.10 -24.34 6.35
C ASP A 230 -5.36 -24.79 4.90
N ALA A 231 -6.32 -24.14 4.23
CA ALA A 231 -6.75 -24.50 2.89
C ALA A 231 -7.32 -23.27 2.15
N LYS A 232 -6.81 -22.99 0.94
CA LYS A 232 -7.33 -21.94 0.06
C LYS A 232 -8.35 -22.51 -0.94
N GLY A 233 -9.21 -21.64 -1.48
CA GLY A 233 -10.11 -21.99 -2.58
C GLY A 233 -9.32 -22.37 -3.86
N PHE A 234 -9.97 -23.12 -4.76
CA PHE A 234 -9.37 -23.53 -6.02
C PHE A 234 -9.23 -22.35 -6.99
N ASN A 235 -8.10 -22.32 -7.70
CA ASN A 235 -7.78 -21.35 -8.75
C ASN A 235 -6.85 -22.01 -9.78
N ASP A 236 -7.23 -21.94 -11.05
CA ASP A 236 -6.59 -22.62 -12.17
C ASP A 236 -6.51 -24.16 -11.97
N GLY A 237 -7.56 -24.75 -11.40
CA GLY A 237 -7.70 -26.20 -11.20
C GLY A 237 -6.96 -26.78 -10.00
N VAL A 238 -6.28 -25.95 -9.20
CA VAL A 238 -5.49 -26.37 -8.04
C VAL A 238 -5.74 -25.50 -6.82
N ALA A 239 -5.42 -26.01 -5.63
CA ALA A 239 -5.52 -25.26 -4.38
C ALA A 239 -4.24 -25.39 -3.55
N VAL A 240 -3.89 -24.31 -2.84
CA VAL A 240 -2.83 -24.32 -1.84
C VAL A 240 -3.38 -24.82 -0.51
N VAL A 241 -2.69 -25.79 0.07
CA VAL A 241 -3.05 -26.41 1.35
C VAL A 241 -1.83 -26.53 2.25
N SER A 242 -2.08 -26.52 3.56
CA SER A 242 -1.02 -26.63 4.57
C SER A 242 -1.31 -27.79 5.51
N ARG A 243 -0.23 -28.43 5.96
CA ARG A 243 -0.27 -29.42 7.05
C ARG A 243 0.66 -28.99 8.16
N SER A 244 0.22 -29.22 9.39
CA SER A 244 1.10 -29.05 10.55
C SER A 244 2.12 -30.17 10.52
N ASN A 245 3.39 -29.82 10.39
CA ASN A 245 4.48 -30.71 10.74
C ASN A 245 4.87 -30.39 12.20
N ASN A 246 5.48 -31.33 12.92
CA ASN A 246 5.89 -31.12 14.33
C ASN A 246 6.93 -29.99 14.52
N ASN A 247 7.32 -29.28 13.45
CA ASN A 247 8.21 -28.12 13.49
C ASN A 247 7.38 -26.84 13.34
N ILE A 248 7.89 -25.75 13.91
CA ILE A 248 7.19 -24.46 14.10
C ILE A 248 6.75 -23.77 12.77
N ILE A 249 7.11 -24.31 11.60
CA ILE A 249 6.88 -23.69 10.28
C ILE A 249 5.74 -24.43 9.55
N CYS A 250 4.65 -23.71 9.27
CA CYS A 250 3.60 -24.20 8.37
C CYS A 250 4.19 -24.33 6.96
N THR A 251 4.24 -25.55 6.43
CA THR A 251 4.65 -25.79 5.06
C THR A 251 3.43 -25.95 4.16
N HIS A 252 3.56 -25.43 2.95
CA HIS A 252 2.50 -25.35 1.97
C HIS A 252 2.77 -26.32 0.83
N GLY A 253 1.72 -26.96 0.33
CA GLY A 253 1.72 -27.76 -0.88
C GLY A 253 0.57 -27.37 -1.79
N VAL A 254 0.45 -28.09 -2.91
CA VAL A 254 -0.59 -27.86 -3.91
C VAL A 254 -1.28 -29.17 -4.21
N ILE A 255 -2.61 -29.14 -4.27
CA ILE A 255 -3.45 -30.28 -4.63
C ILE A 255 -4.33 -29.94 -5.82
N ASP A 256 -4.77 -30.97 -6.54
CA ASP A 256 -5.85 -30.86 -7.51
C ASP A 256 -7.23 -31.04 -6.88
N LYS A 257 -8.28 -30.91 -7.70
CA LYS A 257 -9.69 -31.04 -7.28
C LYS A 257 -10.09 -32.40 -6.70
N LEU A 258 -9.27 -33.42 -6.88
CA LEU A 258 -9.47 -34.76 -6.30
C LEU A 258 -8.65 -34.96 -5.02
N GLY A 259 -7.93 -33.93 -4.56
CA GLY A 259 -7.03 -34.00 -3.40
C GLY A 259 -5.71 -34.70 -3.69
N ARG A 260 -5.37 -34.94 -4.97
CA ARG A 260 -4.07 -35.52 -5.34
C ARG A 260 -3.02 -34.43 -5.25
N GLN A 261 -1.89 -34.77 -4.64
CA GLN A 261 -0.77 -33.86 -4.48
C GLN A 261 -0.10 -33.56 -5.82
N ILE A 262 -0.07 -32.28 -6.19
CA ILE A 262 0.66 -31.74 -7.34
C ILE A 262 2.07 -31.32 -6.91
N TYR A 263 2.16 -30.60 -5.80
CA TYR A 263 3.42 -30.22 -5.14
C TYR A 263 3.34 -30.56 -3.65
N GLY A 264 4.39 -31.19 -3.11
CA GLY A 264 4.43 -31.56 -1.69
C GLY A 264 4.55 -30.38 -0.75
N GLU A 265 4.18 -30.59 0.51
CA GLU A 265 4.15 -29.58 1.56
C GLU A 265 5.55 -29.25 2.10
N ILE A 266 6.42 -28.70 1.25
CA ILE A 266 7.80 -28.31 1.60
C ILE A 266 8.07 -26.81 1.44
N TYR A 267 7.09 -26.05 0.93
CA TYR A 267 7.29 -24.66 0.56
C TYR A 267 6.93 -23.71 1.70
N SER A 268 7.74 -22.68 1.90
CA SER A 268 7.48 -21.61 2.88
C SER A 268 6.40 -20.65 2.40
N ASP A 269 6.25 -20.48 1.09
CA ASP A 269 5.21 -19.65 0.48
C ASP A 269 4.82 -20.21 -0.89
N ILE A 270 3.54 -20.08 -1.26
CA ILE A 270 3.01 -20.43 -2.57
C ILE A 270 2.03 -19.35 -3.05
N LYS A 271 2.24 -18.85 -4.26
CA LYS A 271 1.40 -17.82 -4.89
C LYS A 271 0.79 -18.32 -6.19
N HIS A 272 -0.52 -18.17 -6.35
CA HIS A 272 -1.14 -18.29 -7.66
C HIS A 272 -0.73 -17.08 -8.52
N LEU A 273 -0.21 -17.36 -9.71
CA LEU A 273 0.22 -16.33 -10.65
C LEU A 273 -0.77 -16.14 -11.81
N GLY A 274 -1.85 -16.94 -11.88
CA GLY A 274 -2.78 -16.97 -13.01
C GLY A 274 -2.23 -17.73 -14.22
N GLU A 275 -3.10 -18.01 -15.19
CA GLU A 275 -2.78 -18.78 -16.41
C GLU A 275 -2.15 -20.16 -16.11
N GLY A 276 -2.60 -20.79 -15.03
CA GLY A 276 -2.09 -22.08 -14.56
C GLY A 276 -0.62 -22.02 -14.14
N LYS A 277 -0.15 -20.88 -13.61
CA LYS A 277 1.21 -20.72 -13.08
C LYS A 277 1.20 -20.49 -11.58
N ILE A 278 2.24 -21.00 -10.92
CA ILE A 278 2.39 -20.97 -9.46
C ILE A 278 3.82 -20.57 -9.12
N ALA A 279 4.00 -19.63 -8.20
CA ALA A 279 5.30 -19.38 -7.58
C ALA A 279 5.46 -20.31 -6.37
N LEU A 280 6.53 -21.10 -6.36
CA LEU A 280 6.89 -22.03 -5.30
C LEU A 280 8.08 -21.43 -4.54
N GLY A 281 7.89 -21.08 -3.27
CA GLY A 281 8.89 -20.41 -2.44
C GLY A 281 9.62 -21.36 -1.50
N LEU A 282 10.94 -21.31 -1.51
CA LEU A 282 11.80 -21.90 -0.48
C LEU A 282 12.38 -20.81 0.43
N PRO A 283 12.54 -21.08 1.72
CA PRO A 283 13.05 -20.10 2.66
C PRO A 283 14.52 -19.75 2.38
N ILE A 284 14.87 -18.48 2.53
CA ILE A 284 16.25 -17.96 2.50
C ILE A 284 16.53 -17.11 3.74
N GLY A 285 17.80 -17.07 4.14
CA GLY A 285 18.26 -16.44 5.38
C GLY A 285 18.25 -17.41 6.56
N ASP A 286 18.45 -16.86 7.77
CA ASP A 286 18.46 -17.64 9.00
C ASP A 286 17.12 -18.37 9.25
N ASN A 287 17.14 -19.38 10.12
CA ASN A 287 15.99 -20.14 10.63
C ASN A 287 14.99 -19.27 11.44
N SER A 288 14.56 -18.15 10.87
CA SER A 288 13.47 -17.33 11.34
C SER A 288 12.15 -18.04 11.08
N ILE A 289 11.12 -17.71 11.88
CA ILE A 289 9.78 -18.28 11.74
C ILE A 289 9.10 -17.77 10.46
N PHE A 290 9.55 -16.64 9.91
CA PHE A 290 9.00 -15.99 8.72
C PHE A 290 10.09 -15.64 7.72
N PRO A 291 10.76 -16.66 7.15
CA PRO A 291 11.87 -16.43 6.24
C PRO A 291 11.35 -15.79 4.94
N ARG A 292 12.16 -14.91 4.36
CA ARG A 292 11.97 -14.49 2.98
C ARG A 292 12.05 -15.74 2.09
N SER A 293 11.33 -15.74 0.97
CA SER A 293 11.39 -16.87 0.03
C SER A 293 12.12 -16.51 -1.25
N ILE A 294 12.88 -17.47 -1.78
CA ILE A 294 13.33 -17.51 -3.17
C ILE A 294 12.41 -18.44 -3.94
N TYR A 295 11.98 -18.00 -5.13
CA TYR A 295 10.90 -18.62 -5.87
C TYR A 295 11.38 -19.29 -7.15
N ALA A 296 10.77 -20.44 -7.44
CA ALA A 296 10.70 -21.03 -8.76
C ALA A 296 9.28 -20.89 -9.31
N ILE A 297 9.11 -21.04 -10.63
CA ILE A 297 7.80 -21.08 -11.29
C ILE A 297 7.48 -22.52 -11.62
N GLY A 298 6.31 -22.97 -11.19
CA GLY A 298 5.67 -24.21 -11.59
C GLY A 298 4.37 -23.95 -12.36
N ASP A 299 3.75 -25.03 -12.84
CA ASP A 299 2.40 -25.00 -13.41
C ASP A 299 1.40 -25.86 -12.61
N SER A 300 0.11 -25.69 -12.89
CA SER A 300 -0.95 -26.45 -12.23
C SER A 300 -0.97 -27.94 -12.57
N LEU A 301 -0.10 -28.39 -13.49
CA LEU A 301 0.07 -29.80 -13.87
C LEU A 301 1.21 -30.48 -13.11
N GLY A 302 1.96 -29.75 -12.28
CA GLY A 302 3.07 -30.28 -11.48
C GLY A 302 4.44 -30.15 -12.16
N THR A 303 4.55 -29.42 -13.27
CA THR A 303 5.83 -29.21 -13.96
C THR A 303 6.57 -28.03 -13.33
N LEU A 304 7.81 -28.24 -12.88
CA LEU A 304 8.69 -27.13 -12.50
C LEU A 304 9.30 -26.50 -13.75
N LEU A 305 8.99 -25.23 -14.01
CA LEU A 305 9.41 -24.52 -15.22
C LEU A 305 10.78 -23.82 -15.06
N THR A 306 11.11 -23.40 -13.83
CA THR A 306 12.37 -22.69 -13.54
C THR A 306 13.07 -23.24 -12.30
N LYS A 307 14.34 -22.86 -12.11
CA LYS A 307 15.02 -23.01 -10.82
C LYS A 307 14.52 -21.97 -9.81
N PHE A 308 14.89 -22.14 -8.54
CA PHE A 308 14.64 -21.17 -7.47
C PHE A 308 15.64 -20.02 -7.57
N ILE A 309 15.30 -18.99 -8.35
CA ILE A 309 16.22 -17.88 -8.67
C ILE A 309 15.54 -16.50 -8.58
N TYR A 310 14.24 -16.44 -8.31
CA TYR A 310 13.51 -15.17 -8.26
C TYR A 310 13.21 -14.75 -6.83
N LEU A 311 13.42 -13.48 -6.51
CA LEU A 311 13.04 -12.90 -5.23
C LEU A 311 11.61 -12.33 -5.24
N ASN A 312 11.10 -12.02 -6.43
CA ASN A 312 9.71 -11.64 -6.65
C ASN A 312 9.22 -12.12 -8.02
N ILE A 313 7.93 -12.40 -8.14
CA ILE A 313 7.26 -12.83 -9.38
C ILE A 313 5.86 -12.22 -9.41
N GLY A 314 5.51 -11.58 -10.53
CA GLY A 314 4.20 -11.01 -10.78
C GLY A 314 3.19 -12.02 -11.32
N MET A 315 1.92 -11.61 -11.34
CA MET A 315 0.88 -12.37 -12.06
C MET A 315 1.16 -12.38 -13.57
N TYR A 316 0.83 -13.49 -14.21
CA TYR A 316 0.78 -13.61 -15.66
C TYR A 316 -0.46 -12.89 -16.21
N ILE A 317 -0.23 -12.03 -17.20
CA ILE A 317 -1.28 -11.33 -17.93
C ILE A 317 -0.96 -11.47 -19.41
N ASN A 318 -1.80 -12.21 -20.14
CA ASN A 318 -1.63 -12.54 -21.56
C ASN A 318 -0.26 -13.20 -21.86
N GLY A 319 0.16 -14.15 -21.01
CA GLY A 319 1.40 -14.92 -21.17
C GLY A 319 2.69 -14.18 -20.81
N LEU A 320 2.59 -12.97 -20.24
CA LEU A 320 3.72 -12.16 -19.80
C LEU A 320 3.61 -11.91 -18.28
N SER A 321 4.72 -12.05 -17.56
CA SER A 321 4.86 -11.68 -16.16
C SER A 321 6.12 -10.82 -15.96
N TYR A 322 6.39 -10.38 -14.74
CA TYR A 322 7.70 -9.84 -14.35
C TYR A 322 8.29 -10.70 -13.23
N GLY A 323 9.61 -10.69 -13.12
CA GLY A 323 10.34 -11.27 -12.01
C GLY A 323 11.52 -10.39 -11.62
N SER A 324 12.10 -10.65 -10.46
CA SER A 324 13.31 -9.96 -10.02
C SER A 324 14.31 -10.92 -9.38
N ASP A 325 15.59 -10.62 -9.56
CA ASP A 325 16.67 -11.14 -8.74
C ASP A 325 17.04 -10.11 -7.65
N ASP A 326 18.25 -10.21 -7.09
CA ASP A 326 18.81 -9.30 -6.08
C ASP A 326 19.10 -7.89 -6.64
N LYS A 327 19.33 -7.78 -7.94
CA LYS A 327 19.82 -6.56 -8.60
C LYS A 327 18.81 -5.93 -9.54
N LYS A 328 17.99 -6.72 -10.22
CA LYS A 328 17.20 -6.30 -11.37
C LYS A 328 15.79 -6.85 -11.37
N THR A 329 14.91 -6.13 -12.04
CA THR A 329 13.56 -6.56 -12.39
C THR A 329 13.44 -6.65 -13.92
N PHE A 330 12.80 -7.69 -14.42
CA PHE A 330 12.69 -8.00 -15.85
C PHE A 330 11.39 -8.72 -16.19
N PHE A 331 11.03 -8.76 -17.47
CA PHE A 331 9.87 -9.52 -17.96
C PHE A 331 10.17 -11.02 -18.11
N LEU A 332 9.15 -11.83 -17.86
CA LEU A 332 9.15 -13.29 -17.97
C LEU A 332 8.10 -13.76 -18.98
N ASP A 333 8.47 -14.67 -19.88
CA ASP A 333 7.52 -15.36 -20.77
C ASP A 333 6.72 -16.42 -20.01
N ARG A 334 5.73 -17.03 -20.66
CA ARG A 334 4.87 -18.09 -20.07
C ARG A 334 5.58 -19.32 -19.52
N TYR A 335 6.87 -19.50 -19.79
CA TYR A 335 7.70 -20.58 -19.27
C TYR A 335 8.63 -20.08 -18.15
N GLY A 336 8.45 -18.85 -17.69
CA GLY A 336 9.29 -18.22 -16.68
C GLY A 336 10.67 -17.81 -17.21
N ARG A 337 10.87 -17.68 -18.53
CA ARG A 337 12.18 -17.28 -19.08
C ARG A 337 12.26 -15.78 -19.30
N ILE A 338 13.42 -15.20 -19.04
CA ILE A 338 13.64 -13.75 -19.23
C ILE A 338 13.39 -13.36 -20.69
N VAL A 339 12.53 -12.36 -20.90
CA VAL A 339 12.20 -11.81 -22.22
C VAL A 339 13.25 -10.76 -22.61
N LYS A 340 14.27 -11.19 -23.36
CA LYS A 340 15.46 -10.38 -23.66
C LYS A 340 15.21 -9.12 -24.50
N ASN A 341 14.08 -9.04 -25.20
CA ASN A 341 13.72 -7.91 -26.06
C ASN A 341 12.75 -6.92 -25.39
N LEU A 342 12.55 -7.05 -24.07
CA LEU A 342 11.83 -6.09 -23.24
C LEU A 342 12.75 -5.51 -22.16
N PRO A 343 12.37 -4.39 -21.53
CA PRO A 343 13.19 -3.76 -20.50
C PRO A 343 13.59 -4.67 -19.34
N MET A 344 14.82 -4.45 -18.88
CA MET A 344 15.38 -4.97 -17.64
C MET A 344 15.98 -3.78 -16.90
N VAL A 345 15.57 -3.60 -15.65
CA VAL A 345 15.83 -2.38 -14.88
C VAL A 345 16.47 -2.70 -13.53
N ASP A 346 17.35 -1.82 -13.07
CA ASP A 346 18.03 -1.99 -11.79
C ASP A 346 17.09 -1.67 -10.63
N GLY A 347 17.11 -2.53 -9.61
CA GLY A 347 16.24 -2.47 -8.45
C GLY A 347 15.17 -3.58 -8.42
N SER A 348 14.33 -3.54 -7.40
CA SER A 348 13.30 -4.54 -7.16
C SER A 348 11.93 -3.87 -7.22
N GLY A 349 10.96 -4.49 -7.90
CA GLY A 349 9.62 -3.95 -7.96
C GLY A 349 8.77 -4.64 -9.00
N GLU A 350 7.97 -3.84 -9.71
CA GLU A 350 7.01 -4.34 -10.70
C GLU A 350 7.27 -3.74 -12.09
N LEU A 351 7.09 -4.56 -13.12
CA LEU A 351 7.05 -4.14 -14.51
C LEU A 351 5.69 -4.53 -15.13
N ARG A 352 5.09 -3.60 -15.87
CA ARG A 352 3.83 -3.85 -16.59
C ARG A 352 3.88 -3.23 -17.97
N ALA A 353 3.53 -3.99 -19.00
CA ALA A 353 3.25 -3.43 -20.32
C ALA A 353 1.87 -2.77 -20.31
N LYS A 354 1.79 -1.49 -20.69
CA LYS A 354 0.56 -0.67 -20.70
C LYS A 354 0.53 0.20 -21.95
N GLY A 355 -0.48 0.06 -22.82
CA GLY A 355 -0.69 0.98 -23.95
C GLY A 355 0.55 1.17 -24.85
N GLY A 356 1.32 0.10 -25.10
CA GLY A 356 2.54 0.15 -25.91
C GLY A 356 3.80 0.68 -25.21
N ILE A 357 3.70 1.13 -23.95
CA ILE A 357 4.83 1.54 -23.11
C ILE A 357 4.99 0.60 -21.91
N ILE A 358 6.10 0.73 -21.20
CA ILE A 358 6.40 -0.05 -20.00
C ILE A 358 6.29 0.85 -18.78
N HIS A 359 5.39 0.52 -17.87
CA HIS A 359 5.34 1.08 -16.53
C HIS A 359 6.25 0.28 -15.61
N ALA A 360 7.16 0.97 -14.95
CA ALA A 360 8.07 0.41 -13.97
C ALA A 360 7.81 1.08 -12.62
N ASN A 361 7.50 0.29 -11.60
CA ASN A 361 7.47 0.77 -10.22
C ASN A 361 8.56 0.04 -9.45
N ILE A 362 9.75 0.65 -9.42
CA ILE A 362 10.97 0.01 -8.93
C ILE A 362 11.46 0.78 -7.72
N ASP A 363 11.70 0.06 -6.63
CA ASP A 363 12.14 0.62 -5.36
C ASP A 363 11.24 1.78 -4.89
N TYR A 364 9.92 1.63 -5.09
CA TYR A 364 8.88 2.63 -4.78
C TYR A 364 8.96 3.93 -5.61
N SER A 365 9.67 3.90 -6.75
CA SER A 365 9.72 5.01 -7.70
C SER A 365 9.06 4.61 -9.03
N PRO A 366 7.86 5.14 -9.36
CA PRO A 366 7.19 4.85 -10.62
C PRO A 366 7.74 5.70 -11.78
N TYR A 367 8.06 5.07 -12.90
CA TYR A 367 8.52 5.69 -14.13
C TYR A 367 8.09 4.89 -15.37
N TYR A 368 8.34 5.45 -16.56
CA TYR A 368 7.93 4.88 -17.83
C TYR A 368 9.09 4.74 -18.81
N LEU A 369 9.12 3.61 -19.49
CA LEU A 369 10.11 3.27 -20.51
C LEU A 369 9.42 2.88 -21.81
N ASP A 370 10.12 3.04 -22.93
CA ASP A 370 9.78 2.32 -24.16
C ASP A 370 10.29 0.86 -24.08
N LYS A 371 9.92 0.05 -25.08
CA LYS A 371 10.35 -1.35 -25.16
C LYS A 371 11.86 -1.55 -25.30
N ASN A 372 12.60 -0.51 -25.66
CA ASN A 372 14.05 -0.53 -25.86
C ASN A 372 14.81 0.02 -24.63
N ASN A 373 14.14 0.10 -23.47
CA ASN A 373 14.71 0.58 -22.20
C ASN A 373 15.04 2.08 -22.18
N LYS A 374 14.47 2.89 -23.10
CA LYS A 374 14.62 4.35 -23.08
C LYS A 374 13.56 4.97 -22.18
N PHE A 375 13.98 5.88 -21.30
CA PHE A 375 13.03 6.66 -20.49
C PHE A 375 12.10 7.50 -21.36
N ILE A 376 10.80 7.28 -21.14
CA ILE A 376 9.72 8.16 -21.61
C ILE A 376 9.50 9.25 -20.56
N TYR A 377 9.45 8.84 -19.28
CA TYR A 377 9.32 9.75 -18.15
C TYR A 377 9.90 9.11 -16.90
N GLN A 378 10.51 9.92 -16.04
CA GLN A 378 10.86 9.52 -14.68
C GLN A 378 10.68 10.72 -13.75
N PRO A 379 10.37 10.50 -12.46
CA PRO A 379 10.35 11.56 -11.47
C PRO A 379 11.69 12.28 -11.41
N ASN A 380 11.64 13.59 -11.20
CA ASN A 380 12.83 14.41 -11.07
C ASN A 380 13.64 14.03 -9.83
N LYS A 381 14.96 13.84 -10.01
CA LYS A 381 15.89 13.58 -8.90
C LYS A 381 16.33 14.85 -8.17
N GLU A 382 16.27 15.98 -8.86
CA GLU A 382 16.55 17.31 -8.32
C GLU A 382 15.24 18.10 -8.29
N PHE A 383 14.90 18.71 -7.15
CA PHE A 383 13.79 19.65 -7.04
C PHE A 383 14.30 20.99 -6.46
N PRO A 384 14.18 22.09 -7.22
CA PRO A 384 14.58 23.42 -6.75
C PRO A 384 13.75 23.87 -5.55
N LEU A 385 14.42 24.39 -4.53
CA LEU A 385 13.79 25.10 -3.41
C LEU A 385 13.52 26.56 -3.81
N ASP A 386 14.52 27.19 -4.44
CA ASP A 386 14.42 28.48 -5.11
C ASP A 386 15.45 28.60 -6.26
N LYS A 387 15.88 29.82 -6.60
CA LYS A 387 16.90 30.08 -7.63
C LYS A 387 18.32 29.69 -7.20
N LYS A 388 18.57 29.56 -5.90
CA LYS A 388 19.88 29.32 -5.30
C LYS A 388 20.01 27.87 -4.85
N TYR A 389 19.02 27.34 -4.14
CA TYR A 389 19.10 26.03 -3.50
C TYR A 389 18.23 24.98 -4.19
N SER A 390 18.70 23.74 -4.21
CA SER A 390 17.93 22.57 -4.63
C SER A 390 18.18 21.39 -3.70
N LEU A 391 17.22 20.45 -3.66
CA LEU A 391 17.44 19.13 -3.08
C LEU A 391 17.64 18.10 -4.18
N ILE A 392 18.62 17.23 -3.97
CA ILE A 392 18.91 16.05 -4.79
C ILE A 392 18.59 14.81 -3.96
N ILE A 393 17.97 13.83 -4.60
CA ILE A 393 17.69 12.51 -4.02
C ILE A 393 18.86 11.58 -4.33
N ASP A 394 19.61 11.18 -3.30
CA ASP A 394 20.56 10.07 -3.37
C ASP A 394 19.89 8.77 -2.91
N LYS A 395 20.20 7.65 -3.55
CA LYS A 395 19.56 6.35 -3.27
C LYS A 395 20.62 5.39 -2.75
N TYR A 396 20.37 4.82 -1.57
CA TYR A 396 21.21 3.77 -1.00
C TYR A 396 20.39 2.48 -0.81
N LYS A 397 20.83 1.41 -1.48
CA LYS A 397 20.20 0.09 -1.44
C LYS A 397 21.29 -0.99 -1.50
N PRO A 398 21.86 -1.40 -0.37
CA PRO A 398 22.97 -2.35 -0.34
C PRO A 398 22.49 -3.78 -0.62
N ASN A 399 21.26 -4.12 -0.27
CA ASN A 399 20.65 -5.42 -0.53
C ASN A 399 19.12 -5.29 -0.65
N ILE A 400 18.40 -6.42 -0.65
CA ILE A 400 16.95 -6.43 -0.83
C ILE A 400 16.13 -6.04 0.41
N ASN A 401 16.77 -5.92 1.57
CA ASN A 401 16.13 -5.62 2.85
C ASN A 401 16.24 -4.15 3.24
N TYR A 402 17.19 -3.40 2.68
CA TYR A 402 17.47 -2.02 3.08
C TYR A 402 17.41 -1.09 1.87
N LEU A 403 16.53 -0.09 1.92
CA LEU A 403 16.39 0.92 0.88
C LEU A 403 16.12 2.28 1.54
N ILE A 404 16.97 3.26 1.29
CA ILE A 404 16.74 4.64 1.74
C ILE A 404 16.97 5.65 0.61
N TYR A 405 16.15 6.70 0.63
CA TYR A 405 16.34 7.90 -0.16
C TYR A 405 16.87 9.02 0.76
N ILE A 406 18.07 9.50 0.46
CA ILE A 406 18.84 10.45 1.27
C ILE A 406 18.74 11.83 0.62
N PRO A 407 18.32 12.88 1.35
CA PRO A 407 18.36 14.25 0.84
C PRO A 407 19.79 14.77 0.79
N GLN A 408 20.11 15.47 -0.30
CA GLN A 408 21.34 16.23 -0.46
C GLN A 408 20.99 17.67 -0.85
N VAL A 409 21.52 18.66 -0.14
CA VAL A 409 21.38 20.07 -0.49
C VAL A 409 22.45 20.45 -1.51
N LYS A 410 22.04 21.23 -2.51
CA LYS A 410 22.92 21.85 -3.51
C LYS A 410 22.67 23.36 -3.54
N GLY A 411 23.72 24.13 -3.80
CA GLY A 411 23.67 25.59 -3.94
C GLY A 411 24.13 26.37 -2.71
N ILE A 412 24.72 25.68 -1.72
CA ILE A 412 25.42 26.33 -0.62
C ILE A 412 26.72 26.93 -1.18
N HIS A 413 26.97 28.20 -0.89
CA HIS A 413 28.07 28.94 -1.53
C HIS A 413 29.46 28.38 -1.18
N ASP A 414 29.65 27.96 0.06
CA ASP A 414 30.87 27.31 0.52
C ASP A 414 30.74 25.79 0.33
N GLU A 415 31.56 25.22 -0.55
CA GLU A 415 31.55 23.79 -0.87
C GLU A 415 31.88 22.90 0.34
N ASN A 416 32.68 23.38 1.30
CA ASN A 416 32.98 22.60 2.50
C ASN A 416 31.76 22.55 3.41
N VAL A 417 31.07 23.68 3.57
CA VAL A 417 29.79 23.73 4.30
C VAL A 417 28.76 22.84 3.63
N GLU A 418 28.68 22.85 2.30
CA GLU A 418 27.79 21.95 1.55
C GLU A 418 28.08 20.48 1.84
N LYS A 419 29.36 20.07 1.75
CA LYS A 419 29.81 18.71 2.04
C LYS A 419 29.51 18.31 3.48
N GLU A 420 29.71 19.20 4.45
CA GLU A 420 29.41 18.94 5.86
C GLU A 420 27.91 18.74 6.12
N VAL A 421 27.07 19.61 5.56
CA VAL A 421 25.60 19.47 5.64
C VAL A 421 25.15 18.14 5.07
N ASN A 422 25.63 17.82 3.87
CA ASN A 422 25.27 16.60 3.15
C ASN A 422 25.80 15.32 3.83
N SER A 423 27.02 15.35 4.36
CA SER A 423 27.57 14.27 5.17
C SER A 423 26.73 14.01 6.42
N LYS A 424 26.27 15.08 7.09
CA LYS A 424 25.44 14.97 8.27
C LYS A 424 24.04 14.46 7.95
N LEU A 425 23.40 14.98 6.89
CA LEU A 425 22.12 14.47 6.38
C LEU A 425 22.17 12.98 6.05
N ARG A 426 23.26 12.53 5.42
CA ARG A 426 23.50 11.12 5.12
C ARG A 426 23.54 10.28 6.39
N LYS A 427 24.39 10.64 7.35
CA LYS A 427 24.55 9.92 8.62
C LYS A 427 23.25 9.78 9.41
N ILE A 428 22.43 10.83 9.45
CA ILE A 428 21.17 10.81 10.22
C ILE A 428 19.99 10.17 9.47
N SER A 429 20.12 9.94 8.16
CA SER A 429 19.11 9.22 7.34
C SER A 429 19.20 7.71 7.52
N PHE A 430 20.36 7.20 7.93
CA PHE A 430 20.52 5.79 8.27
C PHE A 430 19.79 5.44 9.56
N TYR A 431 19.11 4.29 9.53
CA TYR A 431 18.64 3.60 10.72
C TYR A 431 19.45 2.32 10.93
N ILE A 432 19.90 2.14 12.16
CA ILE A 432 20.67 0.96 12.58
C ILE A 432 19.96 0.37 13.80
N PRO A 433 19.42 -0.86 13.73
CA PRO A 433 18.86 -1.54 14.88
C PRO A 433 19.93 -1.73 15.97
N ALA A 434 19.54 -1.69 17.25
CA ALA A 434 20.45 -1.73 18.40
C ALA A 434 21.37 -2.97 18.52
N LYS A 435 21.24 -3.96 17.62
CA LYS A 435 21.98 -5.23 17.62
C LYS A 435 23.02 -5.34 16.50
N GLU A 436 23.17 -4.34 15.65
CA GLU A 436 24.11 -4.38 14.52
C GLU A 436 25.42 -3.64 14.81
N GLU A 437 26.52 -4.17 14.26
CA GLU A 437 27.83 -3.52 14.29
C GLU A 437 27.82 -2.25 13.42
N VAL A 438 28.48 -1.20 13.91
CA VAL A 438 28.51 0.13 13.28
C VAL A 438 29.92 0.41 12.75
N ILE A 439 30.03 0.83 11.50
CA ILE A 439 31.24 1.46 10.95
C ILE A 439 30.84 2.88 10.53
N ASP A 440 31.49 3.90 11.11
CA ASP A 440 31.30 5.31 10.74
C ASP A 440 29.85 5.87 10.75
N ASN A 441 28.95 5.26 11.53
CA ASN A 441 27.50 5.56 11.61
C ASN A 441 26.69 5.16 10.37
N GLU A 442 27.21 4.23 9.57
CA GLU A 442 26.51 3.58 8.47
C GLU A 442 26.39 2.09 8.78
N PRO A 443 25.27 1.44 8.41
CA PRO A 443 25.14 0.01 8.62
C PRO A 443 26.09 -0.74 7.68
N ASN A 444 26.88 -1.66 8.23
CA ASN A 444 27.75 -2.53 7.43
C ASN A 444 26.94 -3.68 6.82
N ILE A 445 26.14 -3.37 5.79
CA ILE A 445 25.32 -4.33 5.07
C ILE A 445 26.02 -4.73 3.77
N ILE A 446 26.30 -6.02 3.62
CA ILE A 446 26.87 -6.59 2.39
C ILE A 446 25.77 -7.07 1.43
N GLU A 447 26.08 -7.13 0.14
CA GLU A 447 25.11 -7.37 -0.94
C GLU A 447 24.29 -8.66 -0.77
N ASP A 448 24.96 -9.76 -0.43
CA ASP A 448 24.32 -11.10 -0.30
C ASP A 448 23.72 -11.36 1.10
N GLN A 449 23.80 -10.41 2.03
CA GLN A 449 23.26 -10.59 3.37
C GLN A 449 21.74 -10.56 3.36
N VAL A 450 21.09 -11.57 3.96
CA VAL A 450 19.65 -11.56 4.21
C VAL A 450 19.40 -11.08 5.64
N LEU A 451 18.79 -9.92 5.79
CA LEU A 451 18.48 -9.34 7.10
C LEU A 451 17.19 -9.93 7.66
N SER A 452 17.10 -10.00 8.99
CA SER A 452 15.89 -10.40 9.73
C SER A 452 14.81 -9.30 9.78
N TYR A 453 15.00 -8.21 9.04
CA TYR A 453 14.07 -7.09 8.94
C TYR A 453 14.11 -6.49 7.54
N ASN A 454 13.12 -5.65 7.23
CA ASN A 454 13.19 -4.68 6.14
C ASN A 454 13.26 -3.26 6.73
N TYR A 455 14.05 -2.39 6.12
CA TYR A 455 14.04 -0.96 6.40
C TYR A 455 13.84 -0.17 5.12
N TYR A 456 12.82 0.68 5.13
CA TYR A 456 12.57 1.65 4.07
C TYR A 456 12.68 3.05 4.63
N GLY A 457 13.45 3.94 3.99
CA GLY A 457 13.62 5.34 4.38
C GLY A 457 13.36 6.30 3.21
N ASN A 458 12.75 7.44 3.52
CA ASN A 458 12.52 8.55 2.61
C ASN A 458 12.53 9.87 3.38
N PHE A 459 12.27 10.99 2.71
CA PHE A 459 12.18 12.30 3.35
C PHE A 459 11.11 13.18 2.71
N GLN A 460 10.74 14.24 3.43
CA GLN A 460 9.91 15.32 2.93
C GLN A 460 10.39 16.67 3.48
N ILE A 461 10.02 17.76 2.82
CA ILE A 461 10.24 19.11 3.34
C ILE A 461 9.04 19.50 4.19
N LEU A 462 9.28 19.97 5.41
CA LEU A 462 8.24 20.58 6.25
C LEU A 462 8.21 22.09 6.12
N PHE A 463 9.36 22.70 5.88
CA PHE A 463 9.47 24.15 5.78
C PHE A 463 10.67 24.54 4.92
N TYR A 464 10.48 25.55 4.08
CA TYR A 464 11.55 26.24 3.39
C TYR A 464 11.24 27.74 3.27
N LYS A 465 12.19 28.60 3.69
CA LYS A 465 12.15 30.04 3.45
C LYS A 465 13.57 30.61 3.47
N ASP A 466 13.92 31.36 2.44
CA ASP A 466 15.24 31.97 2.24
C ASP A 466 16.39 30.95 2.31
N ASN A 467 17.03 30.79 3.47
CA ASN A 467 18.09 29.82 3.72
C ASN A 467 17.75 28.85 4.86
N SER A 468 16.50 28.82 5.30
CA SER A 468 16.01 28.02 6.42
C SER A 468 15.25 26.82 5.90
N LEU A 469 15.74 25.63 6.18
CA LEU A 469 15.17 24.37 5.70
C LEU A 469 14.85 23.45 6.87
N ILE A 470 13.63 22.90 6.90
CA ILE A 470 13.27 21.80 7.79
C ILE A 470 12.96 20.57 6.95
N ILE A 471 13.79 19.54 7.11
CA ILE A 471 13.59 18.21 6.50
C ILE A 471 13.03 17.26 7.56
N ASP A 472 12.09 16.43 7.15
CA ASP A 472 11.55 15.32 7.93
C ASP A 472 11.96 14.00 7.29
N LEU A 473 12.87 13.30 7.96
CA LEU A 473 13.39 12.01 7.56
C LEU A 473 12.45 10.94 8.12
N LEU A 474 11.84 10.19 7.22
CA LEU A 474 10.82 9.19 7.49
C LEU A 474 11.41 7.80 7.23
N GLY A 475 11.19 6.87 8.14
CA GLY A 475 11.60 5.48 8.00
C GLY A 475 10.51 4.52 8.44
N TYR A 476 10.60 3.29 7.98
CA TYR A 476 9.73 2.20 8.41
C TYR A 476 10.58 0.95 8.60
N TYR A 477 10.76 0.58 9.86
CA TYR A 477 11.47 -0.62 10.27
C TYR A 477 10.48 -1.76 10.47
N TYR A 478 10.66 -2.87 9.77
CA TYR A 478 9.80 -4.04 9.88
C TYR A 478 10.62 -5.28 10.18
N SER A 479 10.62 -5.74 11.43
CA SER A 479 11.13 -7.07 11.77
C SER A 479 10.28 -8.13 11.06
N LEU A 480 10.92 -9.07 10.35
CA LEU A 480 10.20 -10.13 9.63
C LEU A 480 9.38 -10.96 10.62
N GLY A 481 8.07 -11.09 10.34
CA GLY A 481 7.13 -11.80 11.21
C GLY A 481 6.46 -10.96 12.29
N ALA A 482 6.82 -9.69 12.44
CA ALA A 482 6.10 -8.79 13.32
C ALA A 482 4.69 -8.50 12.78
N VAL A 483 3.73 -8.29 13.69
CA VAL A 483 2.36 -7.90 13.34
C VAL A 483 2.32 -6.57 12.58
N ASN A 484 3.26 -5.67 12.90
CA ASN A 484 3.35 -4.32 12.40
C ASN A 484 4.79 -3.81 12.49
N GLY A 485 5.17 -2.90 11.59
CA GLY A 485 6.47 -2.25 11.61
C GLY A 485 6.45 -0.95 12.42
N THR A 486 7.63 -0.48 12.80
CA THR A 486 7.83 0.73 13.58
C THR A 486 8.21 1.88 12.65
N PRO A 487 7.37 2.93 12.51
CA PRO A 487 7.79 4.13 11.81
C PRO A 487 8.88 4.83 12.62
N ILE A 488 9.92 5.26 11.92
CA ILE A 488 11.05 6.03 12.41
C ILE A 488 10.90 7.44 11.86
N ARG A 489 11.16 8.45 12.67
CA ARG A 489 11.02 9.85 12.24
C ARG A 489 12.10 10.71 12.88
N LYS A 490 12.76 11.55 12.09
CA LYS A 490 13.77 12.49 12.56
C LYS A 490 13.70 13.80 11.79
N THR A 491 13.60 14.92 12.48
CA THR A 491 13.50 16.25 11.86
C THR A 491 14.81 17.00 11.97
N CYS A 492 15.13 17.79 10.96
CA CYS A 492 16.39 18.51 10.83
C CYS A 492 16.11 19.95 10.41
N ALA A 493 16.33 20.90 11.33
CA ALA A 493 16.28 22.33 11.02
C ALA A 493 17.69 22.83 10.68
N ILE A 494 17.87 23.36 9.47
CA ILE A 494 19.18 23.65 8.88
C ILE A 494 19.20 25.09 8.36
N ASP A 495 20.29 25.79 8.65
CA ASP A 495 20.68 27.01 7.98
C ASP A 495 21.58 26.70 6.79
N LEU A 496 21.07 26.86 5.57
CA LEU A 496 21.80 26.62 4.33
C LEU A 496 22.86 27.69 4.01
N LEU A 497 22.94 28.77 4.78
CA LEU A 497 24.02 29.75 4.63
C LEU A 497 25.27 29.34 5.42
N THR A 498 25.08 28.89 6.67
CA THR A 498 26.18 28.55 7.59
C THR A 498 26.42 27.05 7.76
N GLY A 499 25.48 26.21 7.30
CA GLY A 499 25.46 24.77 7.54
C GLY A 499 25.05 24.35 8.95
N ARG A 500 24.62 25.31 9.79
CA ARG A 500 24.23 25.02 11.18
C ARG A 500 22.95 24.19 11.23
N PHE A 501 22.96 23.13 12.04
CA PHE A 501 21.76 22.37 12.42
C PHE A 501 21.28 22.86 13.78
N TYR A 502 20.08 23.42 13.83
CA TYR A 502 19.49 23.94 15.06
C TYR A 502 18.99 22.81 15.96
N LYS A 503 19.13 23.02 17.26
CA LYS A 503 18.54 22.18 18.31
C LYS A 503 17.35 22.90 18.93
N LEU A 504 16.46 22.16 19.60
CA LEU A 504 15.29 22.73 20.26
C LEU A 504 15.66 23.87 21.23
N LYS A 505 16.78 23.73 21.96
CA LYS A 505 17.29 24.77 22.86
C LYS A 505 17.62 26.10 22.17
N ASP A 506 17.95 26.10 20.88
CA ASP A 506 18.35 27.30 20.14
C ASP A 506 17.16 28.27 19.92
N LEU A 507 15.93 27.80 20.15
CA LEU A 507 14.71 28.58 20.07
C LEU A 507 14.49 29.49 21.30
N PHE A 508 15.14 29.19 22.42
CA PHE A 508 14.89 29.81 23.72
C PHE A 508 16.03 30.74 24.16
N LYS A 509 15.73 31.68 25.06
CA LYS A 509 16.75 32.55 25.68
C LYS A 509 17.71 31.70 26.53
N SER A 510 18.96 32.14 26.68
CA SER A 510 20.02 31.35 27.32
C SER A 510 19.79 31.07 28.82
N ASP A 511 19.04 31.94 29.50
CA ASP A 511 18.68 31.87 30.91
C ASP A 511 17.37 31.08 31.15
N THR A 512 16.68 30.69 30.09
CA THR A 512 15.38 30.02 30.16
C THR A 512 15.53 28.52 30.38
N ASN A 513 14.87 28.00 31.42
CA ASN A 513 14.70 26.55 31.61
C ASN A 513 13.59 26.00 30.70
N TRP A 514 13.88 25.98 29.40
CA TRP A 514 12.94 25.63 28.34
C TRP A 514 12.33 24.23 28.52
N ARG A 515 13.09 23.26 29.04
CA ARG A 515 12.57 21.91 29.32
C ARG A 515 11.47 21.91 30.36
N ALA A 516 11.67 22.63 31.47
CA ALA A 516 10.66 22.69 32.52
C ALA A 516 9.36 23.34 31.99
N ILE A 517 9.49 24.40 31.18
CA ILE A 517 8.35 25.09 30.56
C ILE A 517 7.59 24.15 29.62
N LEU A 518 8.29 23.53 28.67
CA LEU A 518 7.65 22.63 27.71
C LEU A 518 7.07 21.38 28.37
N ASN A 519 7.74 20.81 29.38
CA ASN A 519 7.20 19.70 30.15
C ASN A 519 5.89 20.09 30.85
N LYS A 520 5.82 21.28 31.44
CA LYS A 520 4.59 21.79 32.06
C LYS A 520 3.45 21.94 31.06
N ILE A 521 3.72 22.49 29.87
CA ILE A 521 2.71 22.64 28.82
C ILE A 521 2.22 21.28 28.33
N ILE A 522 3.14 20.36 28.03
CA ILE A 522 2.80 19.01 27.53
C ILE A 522 2.03 18.21 28.58
N SER A 523 2.46 18.24 29.85
CA SER A 523 1.68 17.64 30.94
C SER A 523 0.27 18.24 31.01
N GLY A 524 0.14 19.56 30.85
CA GLY A 524 -1.15 20.23 30.79
C GLY A 524 -2.04 19.72 29.64
N PHE A 525 -1.49 19.49 28.45
CA PHE A 525 -2.22 18.87 27.35
C PHE A 525 -2.67 17.44 27.67
N ILE A 526 -1.78 16.61 28.22
CA ILE A 526 -2.10 15.21 28.56
C ILE A 526 -3.19 15.15 29.64
N GLU A 527 -3.16 16.06 30.62
CA GLU A 527 -4.10 16.07 31.74
C GLU A 527 -5.47 16.67 31.39
N ASN A 528 -5.51 17.67 30.50
CA ASN A 528 -6.71 18.52 30.34
C ASN A 528 -7.31 18.52 28.93
N ASP A 529 -6.59 18.05 27.91
CA ASP A 529 -7.08 18.04 26.53
C ASP A 529 -7.49 16.60 26.12
N PRO A 530 -8.80 16.34 25.91
CA PRO A 530 -9.30 15.01 25.55
C PRO A 530 -8.69 14.44 24.26
N SER A 531 -8.11 15.27 23.40
CA SER A 531 -7.41 14.80 22.20
C SER A 531 -6.16 13.97 22.51
N TYR A 532 -5.66 14.00 23.75
CA TYR A 532 -4.50 13.22 24.20
C TYR A 532 -4.85 12.09 25.18
N GLU A 533 -6.13 11.72 25.33
CA GLU A 533 -6.57 10.66 26.27
C GLU A 533 -5.92 9.29 25.99
N TYR A 534 -5.46 9.04 24.76
CA TYR A 534 -4.75 7.82 24.39
C TYR A 534 -3.30 7.74 24.92
N VAL A 535 -2.76 8.82 25.48
CA VAL A 535 -1.42 8.80 26.09
C VAL A 535 -1.46 7.92 27.34
N PHE A 536 -0.53 6.97 27.44
CA PHE A 536 -0.51 6.04 28.55
C PHE A 536 -0.29 6.78 29.88
N PRO A 537 -1.12 6.52 30.91
CA PRO A 537 -0.98 7.16 32.21
C PRO A 537 0.45 7.03 32.76
N GLY A 538 1.06 8.16 33.13
CA GLY A 538 2.42 8.21 33.71
C GLY A 538 3.57 7.87 32.74
N SER A 539 3.31 7.67 31.45
CA SER A 539 4.36 7.34 30.46
C SER A 539 5.21 8.53 30.02
N PHE A 540 4.66 9.74 30.07
CA PHE A 540 5.41 10.96 29.80
C PHE A 540 6.41 11.24 30.94
N LYS A 541 7.70 11.09 30.66
CA LYS A 541 8.81 11.33 31.61
C LYS A 541 9.52 12.68 31.35
N GLY A 542 8.94 13.53 30.53
CA GLY A 542 9.53 14.78 30.06
C GLY A 542 10.29 14.66 28.73
N ILE A 543 10.67 15.81 28.18
CA ILE A 543 11.46 15.92 26.95
C ILE A 543 12.97 15.80 27.24
N SER A 544 13.71 15.21 26.29
CA SER A 544 15.17 15.12 26.37
C SER A 544 15.87 16.37 25.80
N GLU A 545 17.19 16.52 26.02
CA GLU A 545 17.96 17.60 25.39
C GLU A 545 18.03 17.49 23.87
N SER A 546 17.93 16.26 23.36
CA SER A 546 17.94 15.90 21.95
C SER A 546 16.54 15.59 21.42
N GLN A 547 15.50 16.11 22.08
CA GLN A 547 14.12 15.87 21.68
C GLN A 547 13.89 16.33 20.24
N ASP A 548 13.40 15.44 19.40
CA ASP A 548 13.04 15.81 18.04
C ASP A 548 11.83 16.74 18.02
N PHE A 549 11.87 17.71 17.11
CA PHE A 549 10.90 18.77 17.00
C PHE A 549 10.86 19.34 15.58
N TYR A 550 9.76 19.96 15.20
CA TYR A 550 9.72 20.84 14.05
C TYR A 550 8.88 22.07 14.37
N ILE A 551 8.92 23.06 13.49
CA ILE A 551 8.17 24.30 13.64
C ILE A 551 7.45 24.63 12.34
N ASP A 552 6.31 25.28 12.44
CA ASP A 552 5.73 26.06 11.35
C ASP A 552 5.74 27.55 11.72
N LYS A 553 5.03 28.37 10.94
CA LYS A 553 4.97 29.82 11.17
C LYS A 553 4.38 30.24 12.53
N ASP A 554 3.55 29.40 13.15
CA ASP A 554 2.80 29.78 14.37
C ASP A 554 3.08 28.85 15.54
N ASN A 555 3.69 27.67 15.32
CA ASN A 555 3.71 26.59 16.30
C ASN A 555 5.05 25.86 16.36
N LEU A 556 5.37 25.41 17.58
CA LEU A 556 6.33 24.36 17.87
C LEU A 556 5.62 23.00 17.96
N TYR A 557 6.20 21.98 17.35
CA TYR A 557 5.71 20.61 17.42
C TYR A 557 6.74 19.71 18.09
N ILE A 558 6.34 19.08 19.19
CA ILE A 558 7.12 18.05 19.89
C ILE A 558 6.45 16.70 19.64
N TYR A 559 7.20 15.70 19.19
CA TYR A 559 6.61 14.41 18.82
C TYR A 559 7.34 13.21 19.43
N TYR A 560 6.59 12.10 19.53
CA TYR A 560 7.05 10.82 20.05
C TYR A 560 6.70 9.70 19.07
N PRO A 561 7.63 8.75 18.83
CA PRO A 561 7.33 7.60 17.98
C PRO A 561 6.26 6.70 18.63
N PRO A 562 5.60 5.82 17.85
CA PRO A 562 4.63 4.88 18.38
C PRO A 562 5.21 4.03 19.52
N TYR A 563 4.33 3.61 20.45
CA TYR A 563 4.67 2.86 21.67
C TYR A 563 5.50 3.62 22.71
N LYS A 564 6.04 4.81 22.41
CA LYS A 564 6.89 5.53 23.37
C LYS A 564 6.10 6.08 24.56
N ILE A 565 4.95 6.69 24.29
CA ILE A 565 4.06 7.26 25.32
C ILE A 565 2.57 6.94 25.07
N GLY A 566 2.25 6.12 24.07
CA GLY A 566 0.86 5.75 23.75
C GLY A 566 0.80 4.59 22.76
N PRO A 567 -0.39 4.10 22.43
CA PRO A 567 -0.58 2.90 21.62
C PRO A 567 -0.17 3.14 20.17
N TYR A 568 0.11 2.06 19.43
CA TYR A 568 0.43 2.14 18.01
C TYR A 568 -0.65 2.79 17.16
N SER A 569 -1.92 2.56 17.51
CA SER A 569 -3.08 3.14 16.82
C SER A 569 -3.11 4.67 16.86
N ALA A 570 -2.46 5.30 17.83
CA ALA A 570 -2.31 6.75 17.90
C ALA A 570 -1.24 7.29 16.93
N GLY A 571 -0.43 6.42 16.32
CA GLY A 571 0.65 6.79 15.42
C GLY A 571 1.74 7.61 16.12
N VAL A 572 2.30 8.59 15.40
CA VAL A 572 3.29 9.53 15.95
C VAL A 572 2.56 10.59 16.77
N ILE A 573 2.63 10.47 18.09
CA ILE A 573 1.96 11.40 19.02
C ILE A 573 2.68 12.74 18.93
N THR A 574 1.96 13.80 18.55
CA THR A 574 2.53 15.13 18.31
C THR A 574 1.79 16.16 19.15
N PHE A 575 2.51 16.89 19.99
CA PHE A 575 2.03 18.04 20.75
C PHE A 575 2.28 19.31 19.96
N LYS A 576 1.21 20.02 19.62
CA LYS A 576 1.25 21.32 18.95
C LYS A 576 1.22 22.44 20.00
N ILE A 577 2.30 23.18 20.12
CA ILE A 577 2.49 24.27 21.09
C ILE A 577 2.53 25.59 20.32
N PRO A 578 1.46 26.41 20.36
CA PRO A 578 1.46 27.73 19.74
C PRO A 578 2.57 28.61 20.31
N PHE A 579 3.26 29.38 19.46
CA PHE A 579 4.32 30.29 19.92
C PHE A 579 3.81 31.33 20.91
N THR A 580 2.55 31.73 20.81
CA THR A 580 1.90 32.64 21.77
C THR A 580 1.88 32.10 23.21
N GLN A 581 1.98 30.79 23.42
CA GLN A 581 2.08 30.20 24.77
C GLN A 581 3.50 30.24 25.36
N ILE A 582 4.51 30.46 24.51
CA ILE A 582 5.91 30.42 24.91
C ILE A 582 6.70 31.68 24.53
N GLU A 583 6.05 32.71 23.98
CA GLU A 583 6.67 33.90 23.39
C GLU A 583 7.64 34.62 24.32
N ASP A 584 7.29 34.72 25.61
CA ASP A 584 8.13 35.34 26.65
C ASP A 584 9.46 34.62 26.85
N TYR A 585 9.56 33.36 26.45
CA TYR A 585 10.72 32.49 26.62
C TYR A 585 11.54 32.34 25.34
N LEU A 586 10.97 32.74 24.19
CA LEU A 586 11.60 32.64 22.88
C LEU A 586 12.73 33.66 22.76
N ASN A 587 13.83 33.24 22.14
CA ASN A 587 14.88 34.16 21.76
C ASN A 587 14.50 34.85 20.45
N SER A 588 13.61 35.84 20.51
CA SER A 588 13.11 36.57 19.33
C SER A 588 14.21 37.30 18.55
N GLN A 589 15.34 37.59 19.21
CA GLN A 589 16.52 38.15 18.57
C GLN A 589 17.50 37.10 18.05
N GLY A 590 17.30 35.84 18.42
CA GLY A 590 18.10 34.70 18.04
C GLY A 590 17.96 34.36 16.56
N ASP A 591 19.07 33.90 15.98
CA ASP A 591 19.16 33.54 14.57
C ASP A 591 18.15 32.45 14.18
N PHE A 592 17.92 31.46 15.06
CA PHE A 592 16.92 30.43 14.80
C PHE A 592 15.52 31.04 14.70
N TYR A 593 15.03 31.80 15.68
CA TYR A 593 13.67 32.36 15.65
C TYR A 593 13.43 33.30 14.46
N LYS A 594 14.37 34.21 14.19
CA LYS A 594 14.26 35.21 13.10
C LYS A 594 14.05 34.57 11.73
N LYS A 595 14.59 33.38 11.53
CA LYS A 595 14.53 32.64 10.28
C LYS A 595 13.17 32.03 9.94
N PHE A 596 12.29 31.88 10.93
CA PHE A 596 10.97 31.27 10.74
C PHE A 596 9.82 32.26 10.97
N ASN A 597 10.05 33.31 11.77
CA ASN A 597 9.04 34.32 12.13
C ASN A 597 9.35 35.75 11.63
N GLY A 598 10.44 35.92 10.87
CA GLY A 598 10.85 37.20 10.27
C GLY A 598 10.29 37.45 8.88
#